data_AF-A0A2S6QEF1-F1
#
_entry.id   AF-A0A2S6QEF1-F1
#
_cell.length_a   1.000
_cell.length_b   1.000
_cell.length_c   1.000
_cell.angle_alpha   90.00
_cell.angle_beta   90.00
_cell.angle_gamma   90.00
#
_symmetry.space_group_name_H-M   'P 1'
#
loop_
_entity.id
_entity.type
_entity.pdbx_description
1 polymer ?
#
loop_
_entity_poly.entity_id
_entity_poly.type
_entity_poly.pdbx_seq_one_letter_code
_entity_poly.pdbx_strand_id
1 'polypeptide(L)'
;MTDIFTTAGAAVAAYEHRLKFHRDRFASRPSVAALESGANLPSDILQIFMIHYAAFGISMTRPVEDWIRRAGIRCWDLNYRALGDALIKHAAHESGHHRLMVADLWTLIDKWNADHRDKIDPIAISRCNIPSSVERYRSLHEELIAGVTPYTQVALEYEIESLSVRYGPALLAAARKAGAEGGFSFLEEHVALDVAHTQFNKKQIGDLLAAHPECLEPLIKTGASALEIYGQFIDDCLTATVAFGSGASDGFISCQLIEPPGLLGNKIPEWLTRMRSMRSQILFESGARPAFGPGGNAYGDPDPLDFYCHHLLLQDREMLVGAVRLTKPGISSLPSLVDTAFGRSNVRKILSEVGVRREACAEASRLVVMPEYRNGFNPRILFAGLWALAVELNADTIIAAVGTANRQDRMFSMLGADILAEAGYTDAPLFNDKLRLAYFIIEPDAPPNYPELDHMREFVRRSLPHASSELSA
;
A
#
# COMPACT_ATOMS: atom_id res chain seq x y z
N MET A 1 12.32 -51.98 -17.45
CA MET A 1 12.51 -50.59 -17.02
C MET A 1 11.14 -49.97 -16.78
N THR A 2 10.54 -50.27 -15.63
CA THR A 2 9.26 -49.70 -15.18
C THR A 2 9.10 -50.10 -13.72
N ASP A 3 9.65 -49.28 -12.83
CA ASP A 3 9.23 -49.20 -11.43
C ASP A 3 9.68 -47.84 -10.90
N ILE A 4 8.96 -46.78 -11.31
CA ILE A 4 9.29 -45.40 -10.98
C ILE A 4 8.05 -44.79 -10.30
N PHE A 5 8.14 -44.69 -8.97
CA PHE A 5 7.26 -43.96 -8.03
C PHE A 5 5.77 -44.34 -7.98
N THR A 6 5.41 -45.48 -7.39
CA THR A 6 4.00 -45.87 -7.18
C THR A 6 3.31 -45.26 -5.95
N THR A 7 3.96 -44.36 -5.19
CA THR A 7 3.30 -43.66 -4.07
C THR A 7 3.70 -42.19 -4.00
N ALA A 8 2.74 -41.30 -3.69
CA ALA A 8 2.98 -39.87 -3.47
C ALA A 8 4.11 -39.61 -2.45
N GLY A 9 4.26 -40.47 -1.44
CA GLY A 9 5.34 -40.39 -0.45
C GLY A 9 6.74 -40.54 -1.06
N ALA A 10 6.93 -41.46 -2.01
CA ALA A 10 8.22 -41.66 -2.67
C ALA A 10 8.56 -40.49 -3.62
N ALA A 11 7.55 -39.93 -4.29
CA ALA A 11 7.73 -38.77 -5.16
C ALA A 11 8.12 -37.49 -4.39
N VAL A 12 7.46 -37.23 -3.25
CA VAL A 12 7.84 -36.13 -2.36
C VAL A 12 9.24 -36.34 -1.79
N ALA A 13 9.60 -37.56 -1.39
CA ALA A 13 10.95 -37.85 -0.90
C ALA A 13 12.03 -37.53 -1.95
N ALA A 14 11.77 -37.81 -3.23
CA ALA A 14 12.68 -37.45 -4.32
C ALA A 14 12.80 -35.92 -4.49
N TYR A 15 11.69 -35.19 -4.38
CA TYR A 15 11.69 -33.73 -4.38
C TYR A 15 12.54 -33.17 -3.21
N GLU A 16 12.25 -33.61 -1.99
CA GLU A 16 12.91 -33.17 -0.75
C GLU A 16 14.42 -33.46 -0.78
N HIS A 17 14.81 -34.63 -1.27
CA HIS A 17 16.21 -35.02 -1.38
C HIS A 17 16.99 -34.08 -2.30
N ARG A 18 16.39 -33.69 -3.43
CA ARG A 18 17.04 -32.85 -4.43
C ARG A 18 17.08 -31.37 -4.05
N LEU A 19 16.09 -30.88 -3.31
CA LEU A 19 16.12 -29.53 -2.74
C LEU A 19 17.12 -29.39 -1.59
N LYS A 20 17.54 -30.49 -0.96
CA LYS A 20 18.42 -30.45 0.21
C LYS A 20 19.65 -29.56 0.01
N PHE A 21 20.35 -29.69 -1.12
CA PHE A 21 21.52 -28.87 -1.43
C PHE A 21 21.20 -27.37 -1.44
N HIS A 22 20.07 -26.97 -2.00
CA HIS A 22 19.65 -25.57 -2.07
C HIS A 22 19.23 -25.02 -0.70
N ARG A 23 18.58 -25.85 0.13
CA ARG A 23 18.23 -25.48 1.52
C ARG A 23 19.46 -25.38 2.41
N ASP A 24 20.42 -26.28 2.26
CA ASP A 24 21.69 -26.22 2.98
C ASP A 24 22.45 -24.94 2.57
N ARG A 25 22.44 -24.59 1.28
CA ARG A 25 23.03 -23.32 0.79
C ARG A 25 22.31 -22.10 1.36
N PHE A 26 20.97 -22.10 1.43
CA PHE A 26 20.20 -21.04 2.09
C PHE A 26 20.62 -20.89 3.55
N ALA A 27 20.65 -21.99 4.31
CA ALA A 27 21.05 -22.00 5.72
C ALA A 27 22.49 -21.51 5.94
N SER A 28 23.39 -21.78 4.99
CA SER A 28 24.79 -21.36 5.07
C SER A 28 25.04 -19.87 4.76
N ARG A 29 24.01 -19.13 4.36
CA ARG A 29 24.15 -17.69 4.10
C ARG A 29 24.56 -16.96 5.38
N PRO A 30 25.58 -16.09 5.34
CA PRO A 30 26.00 -15.32 6.51
C PRO A 30 24.87 -14.50 7.13
N SER A 31 23.97 -13.95 6.31
CA SER A 31 22.82 -13.18 6.77
C SER A 31 21.82 -14.04 7.55
N VAL A 32 21.48 -15.23 7.04
CA VAL A 32 20.59 -16.19 7.72
C VAL A 32 21.21 -16.66 9.03
N ALA A 33 22.49 -17.05 9.01
CA ALA A 33 23.20 -17.47 10.21
C ALA A 33 23.30 -16.36 11.27
N ALA A 34 23.47 -15.10 10.86
CA ALA A 34 23.48 -13.95 11.77
C ALA A 34 22.14 -13.82 12.51
N LEU A 35 21.02 -13.99 11.81
CA LEU A 35 19.67 -13.91 12.38
C LEU A 35 19.35 -15.10 13.30
N GLU A 36 19.72 -16.33 12.91
CA GLU A 36 19.51 -17.52 13.74
C GLU A 36 20.33 -17.49 15.03
N SER A 37 21.55 -16.97 14.97
CA SER A 37 22.41 -16.93 16.15
C SER A 37 21.85 -16.03 17.25
N GLY A 38 21.06 -15.00 16.91
CA GLY A 38 20.31 -14.10 17.78
C GLY A 38 21.08 -13.42 18.94
N ALA A 39 22.34 -13.77 19.13
CA ALA A 39 23.06 -13.55 20.37
C ALA A 39 24.02 -12.36 20.30
N ASN A 40 24.28 -11.81 19.09
CA ASN A 40 25.35 -10.85 18.88
C ASN A 40 24.99 -9.63 18.01
N LEU A 41 23.76 -9.49 17.50
CA LEU A 41 23.38 -8.26 16.79
C LEU A 41 22.96 -7.19 17.81
N PRO A 42 23.51 -5.96 17.73
CA PRO A 42 23.00 -4.84 18.51
C PRO A 42 21.52 -4.60 18.23
N SER A 43 20.77 -4.16 19.26
CA SER A 43 19.31 -3.94 19.16
C SER A 43 18.94 -3.05 17.97
N ASP A 44 19.63 -1.93 17.81
CA ASP A 44 19.40 -0.97 16.72
C ASP A 44 19.56 -1.60 15.33
N ILE A 45 20.55 -2.48 15.16
CA ILE A 45 20.80 -3.19 13.90
C ILE A 45 19.63 -4.14 13.62
N LEU A 46 19.18 -4.90 14.62
CA LEU A 46 18.04 -5.78 14.43
C LEU A 46 16.75 -5.01 14.15
N GLN A 47 16.53 -3.86 14.82
CA GLN A 47 15.37 -3.03 14.58
C GLN A 47 15.36 -2.45 13.15
N ILE A 48 16.47 -1.89 12.67
CA ILE A 48 16.58 -1.42 11.28
C ILE A 48 16.42 -2.58 10.29
N PHE A 49 16.96 -3.77 10.59
CA PHE A 49 16.73 -4.96 9.78
C PHE A 49 15.26 -5.29 9.66
N MET A 50 14.52 -5.30 10.78
CA MET A 50 13.07 -5.54 10.77
C MET A 50 12.31 -4.46 10.00
N ILE A 51 12.74 -3.20 10.08
CA ILE A 51 12.19 -2.10 9.27
C ILE A 51 12.36 -2.38 7.78
N HIS A 52 13.57 -2.75 7.33
CA HIS A 52 13.80 -3.09 5.92
C HIS A 52 13.10 -4.38 5.50
N TYR A 53 13.04 -5.38 6.36
CA TYR A 53 12.30 -6.62 6.13
C TYR A 53 10.82 -6.33 5.85
N ALA A 54 10.18 -5.51 6.69
CA ALA A 54 8.80 -5.09 6.48
C ALA A 54 8.65 -4.21 5.23
N ALA A 55 9.50 -3.19 5.08
CA ALA A 55 9.46 -2.25 3.96
C ALA A 55 9.56 -2.93 2.59
N PHE A 56 10.53 -3.84 2.42
CA PHE A 56 10.71 -4.59 1.18
C PHE A 56 9.67 -5.71 1.05
N GLY A 57 9.30 -6.34 2.17
CA GLY A 57 8.30 -7.39 2.25
C GLY A 57 6.90 -6.96 1.77
N ILE A 58 6.51 -5.70 1.94
CA ILE A 58 5.26 -5.14 1.38
C ILE A 58 5.17 -5.38 -0.14
N SER A 59 6.27 -5.16 -0.86
CA SER A 59 6.32 -5.32 -2.33
C SER A 59 6.31 -6.79 -2.76
N MET A 60 6.72 -7.71 -1.89
CA MET A 60 6.68 -9.16 -2.14
C MET A 60 5.31 -9.77 -1.82
N THR A 61 4.61 -9.23 -0.82
CA THR A 61 3.37 -9.80 -0.28
C THR A 61 2.11 -9.20 -0.89
N ARG A 62 2.11 -7.92 -1.29
CA ARG A 62 0.91 -7.28 -1.87
C ARG A 62 0.29 -8.04 -3.05
N PRO A 63 1.06 -8.48 -4.06
CA PRO A 63 0.50 -9.17 -5.23
C PRO A 63 0.32 -10.68 -5.03
N VAL A 64 0.67 -11.26 -3.87
CA VAL A 64 0.79 -12.72 -3.71
C VAL A 64 -0.53 -13.46 -3.93
N GLU A 65 -1.64 -12.95 -3.38
CA GLU A 65 -2.98 -13.49 -3.61
C GLU A 65 -3.28 -13.58 -5.12
N ASP A 66 -3.03 -12.49 -5.85
CA ASP A 66 -3.31 -12.43 -7.28
C ASP A 66 -2.41 -13.37 -8.08
N TRP A 67 -1.13 -13.49 -7.72
CA TRP A 67 -0.21 -14.43 -8.35
C TRP A 67 -0.63 -15.88 -8.17
N ILE A 68 -0.89 -16.31 -6.93
CA ILE A 68 -1.30 -17.69 -6.63
C ILE A 68 -2.63 -18.00 -7.35
N ARG A 69 -3.59 -17.07 -7.32
CA ARG A 69 -4.88 -17.22 -7.99
C ARG A 69 -4.71 -17.34 -9.51
N ARG A 70 -3.93 -16.46 -10.14
CA ARG A 70 -3.66 -16.52 -11.60
C ARG A 70 -2.91 -17.79 -11.99
N ALA A 71 -1.94 -18.24 -11.19
CA ALA A 71 -1.26 -19.51 -11.41
C ALA A 71 -2.24 -20.68 -11.32
N GLY A 72 -3.18 -20.66 -10.37
CA GLY A 72 -4.25 -21.65 -10.24
C GLY A 72 -5.19 -21.69 -11.46
N ILE A 73 -5.60 -20.52 -11.98
CA ILE A 73 -6.39 -20.42 -13.21
C ILE A 73 -5.62 -20.99 -14.41
N ARG A 74 -4.32 -20.68 -14.53
CA ARG A 74 -3.47 -21.22 -15.60
C ARG A 74 -3.25 -22.72 -15.47
N CYS A 75 -3.18 -23.26 -14.25
CA CYS A 75 -3.18 -24.71 -14.01
C CYS A 75 -4.47 -25.35 -14.53
N TRP A 76 -5.61 -24.70 -14.32
CA TRP A 76 -6.91 -25.11 -14.85
C TRP A 76 -6.90 -25.21 -16.38
N ASP A 77 -6.39 -24.17 -17.07
CA ASP A 77 -6.28 -24.13 -18.53
C ASP A 77 -5.40 -25.26 -19.09
N LEU A 78 -4.38 -25.67 -18.32
CA LEU A 78 -3.43 -26.71 -18.69
C LEU A 78 -3.80 -28.11 -18.15
N ASN A 79 -5.06 -28.30 -17.72
CA ASN A 79 -5.60 -29.55 -17.19
C ASN A 79 -5.03 -30.04 -15.84
N TYR A 80 -4.31 -29.21 -15.09
CA TYR A 80 -3.93 -29.46 -13.69
C TYR A 80 -5.04 -29.01 -12.73
N ARG A 81 -6.29 -29.45 -12.96
CA ARG A 81 -7.50 -28.89 -12.32
C ARG A 81 -7.49 -28.96 -10.80
N ALA A 82 -7.16 -30.12 -10.23
CA ALA A 82 -7.13 -30.31 -8.78
C ALA A 82 -6.12 -29.38 -8.09
N LEU A 83 -4.94 -29.21 -8.69
CA LEU A 83 -3.95 -28.25 -8.20
C LEU A 83 -4.41 -26.81 -8.39
N GLY A 84 -5.05 -26.49 -9.51
CA GLY A 84 -5.58 -25.16 -9.76
C GLY A 84 -6.64 -24.75 -8.73
N ASP A 85 -7.57 -25.66 -8.38
CA ASP A 85 -8.55 -25.45 -7.31
C ASP A 85 -7.87 -25.22 -5.95
N ALA A 86 -6.83 -26.01 -5.66
CA ALA A 86 -6.04 -25.88 -4.44
C ALA A 86 -5.35 -24.51 -4.34
N LEU A 87 -4.70 -24.05 -5.41
CA LEU A 87 -4.04 -22.74 -5.47
C LEU A 87 -5.05 -21.60 -5.36
N ILE A 88 -6.18 -21.64 -6.07
CA ILE A 88 -7.21 -20.59 -5.98
C ILE A 88 -7.75 -20.49 -4.54
N LYS A 89 -7.95 -21.63 -3.88
CA LYS A 89 -8.38 -21.65 -2.47
C LYS A 89 -7.30 -21.07 -1.54
N HIS A 90 -6.03 -21.44 -1.75
CA HIS A 90 -4.91 -20.93 -0.95
C HIS A 90 -4.75 -19.42 -1.12
N ALA A 91 -4.86 -18.90 -2.35
CA ALA A 91 -4.81 -17.46 -2.62
C ALA A 91 -5.77 -16.63 -1.73
N ALA A 92 -6.97 -17.15 -1.47
CA ALA A 92 -7.93 -16.46 -0.61
C ALA A 92 -7.49 -16.33 0.85
N HIS A 93 -6.64 -17.25 1.34
CA HIS A 93 -6.06 -17.16 2.68
C HIS A 93 -4.97 -16.09 2.77
N GLU A 94 -4.29 -15.77 1.67
CA GLU A 94 -3.23 -14.75 1.63
C GLU A 94 -3.77 -13.31 1.49
N SER A 95 -5.10 -13.17 1.38
CA SER A 95 -5.72 -11.87 1.12
C SER A 95 -5.47 -10.91 2.28
N GLY A 96 -4.88 -9.76 1.96
CA GLY A 96 -4.61 -8.71 2.93
C GLY A 96 -3.37 -8.93 3.83
N HIS A 97 -2.60 -10.02 3.68
CA HIS A 97 -1.39 -10.25 4.50
C HIS A 97 -0.35 -9.13 4.39
N HIS A 98 -0.23 -8.48 3.23
CA HIS A 98 0.63 -7.30 3.06
C HIS A 98 0.26 -6.11 3.97
N ARG A 99 -0.99 -6.03 4.44
CA ARG A 99 -1.42 -4.98 5.38
C ARG A 99 -0.80 -5.19 6.76
N LEU A 100 -0.52 -6.43 7.16
CA LEU A 100 0.23 -6.73 8.38
C LEU A 100 1.66 -6.18 8.26
N MET A 101 2.34 -6.41 7.13
CA MET A 101 3.67 -5.82 6.87
C MET A 101 3.65 -4.29 6.90
N VAL A 102 2.61 -3.64 6.36
CA VAL A 102 2.45 -2.19 6.47
C VAL A 102 2.31 -1.78 7.94
N ALA A 103 1.37 -2.36 8.68
CA ALA A 103 1.16 -2.04 10.10
C ALA A 103 2.41 -2.29 10.96
N ASP A 104 3.14 -3.37 10.67
CA ASP A 104 4.40 -3.71 11.31
C ASP A 104 5.47 -2.65 11.05
N LEU A 105 5.66 -2.25 9.78
CA LEU A 105 6.59 -1.20 9.39
C LEU A 105 6.34 0.11 10.15
N TRP A 106 5.08 0.56 10.22
CA TRP A 106 4.71 1.77 10.95
C TRP A 106 5.02 1.64 12.45
N THR A 107 4.72 0.49 13.06
CA THR A 107 4.99 0.23 14.48
C THR A 107 6.50 0.24 14.79
N LEU A 108 7.30 -0.42 13.95
CA LEU A 108 8.76 -0.47 14.09
C LEU A 108 9.38 0.93 13.95
N ILE A 109 8.88 1.73 13.00
CA ILE A 109 9.37 3.08 12.74
C ILE A 109 8.95 4.05 13.84
N ASP A 110 7.75 3.95 14.39
CA ASP A 110 7.33 4.79 15.53
C ASP A 110 8.26 4.55 16.72
N LYS A 111 8.60 3.29 17.02
CA LYS A 111 9.57 2.97 18.06
C LYS A 111 10.95 3.54 17.75
N TRP A 112 11.44 3.35 16.52
CA TRP A 112 12.73 3.90 16.09
C TRP A 112 12.77 5.42 16.25
N ASN A 113 11.74 6.09 15.75
CA ASN A 113 11.58 7.54 15.77
C ASN A 113 11.37 8.07 17.20
N ALA A 114 10.88 7.28 18.16
CA ALA A 114 10.81 7.71 19.54
C ALA A 114 12.20 7.80 20.18
N ASP A 115 13.07 6.83 19.88
CA ASP A 115 14.36 6.68 20.57
C ASP A 115 15.54 7.37 19.86
N HIS A 116 15.44 7.61 18.55
CA HIS A 116 16.56 8.06 17.71
C HIS A 116 16.36 9.47 17.17
N ARG A 117 17.48 10.19 16.94
CA ARG A 117 17.44 11.52 16.30
C ARG A 117 17.07 11.43 14.83
N ASP A 118 17.66 10.47 14.11
CA ASP A 118 17.43 10.28 12.69
C ASP A 118 16.08 9.59 12.47
N LYS A 119 15.13 10.35 11.93
CA LYS A 119 13.76 9.87 11.73
C LYS A 119 13.63 9.16 10.40
N ILE A 120 12.79 8.13 10.37
CA ILE A 120 12.44 7.36 9.18
C ILE A 120 10.99 7.70 8.82
N ASP A 121 10.74 7.96 7.55
CA ASP A 121 9.39 8.05 6.99
C ASP A 121 8.96 6.67 6.45
N PRO A 122 7.85 6.08 6.94
CA PRO A 122 7.38 4.75 6.54
C PRO A 122 6.94 4.66 5.07
N ILE A 123 6.44 5.75 4.51
CA ILE A 123 6.01 5.84 3.12
C ILE A 123 7.23 5.92 2.20
N ALA A 124 8.26 6.67 2.61
CA ALA A 124 9.49 6.79 1.84
C ALA A 124 10.27 5.47 1.79
N ILE A 125 10.54 4.87 2.95
CA ILE A 125 11.43 3.70 3.03
C ILE A 125 10.87 2.46 2.32
N SER A 126 9.54 2.29 2.30
CA SER A 126 8.86 1.19 1.58
C SER A 126 8.91 1.32 0.06
N ARG A 127 9.36 2.46 -0.46
CA ARG A 127 9.30 2.79 -1.88
C ARG A 127 10.66 3.08 -2.49
N CYS A 128 11.63 3.43 -1.66
CA CYS A 128 12.97 3.76 -2.12
C CYS A 128 13.84 2.52 -2.22
N ASN A 129 14.63 2.46 -3.30
CA ASN A 129 15.67 1.45 -3.49
C ASN A 129 15.16 0.01 -3.33
N ILE A 130 14.00 -0.31 -3.93
CA ILE A 130 13.47 -1.68 -3.99
C ILE A 130 14.61 -2.60 -4.49
N PRO A 131 15.07 -3.56 -3.67
CA PRO A 131 16.23 -4.35 -4.04
C PRO A 131 15.96 -5.24 -5.24
N SER A 132 17.04 -5.60 -5.95
CA SER A 132 16.94 -6.48 -7.12
C SER A 132 16.35 -7.86 -6.78
N SER A 133 16.51 -8.36 -5.54
CA SER A 133 15.87 -9.59 -5.09
C SER A 133 14.34 -9.51 -5.12
N VAL A 134 13.77 -8.39 -4.69
CA VAL A 134 12.31 -8.15 -4.71
C VAL A 134 11.81 -8.13 -6.15
N GLU A 135 12.48 -7.42 -7.06
CA GLU A 135 12.09 -7.40 -8.47
C GLU A 135 12.23 -8.78 -9.13
N ARG A 136 13.27 -9.54 -8.78
CA ARG A 136 13.43 -10.93 -9.25
C ARG A 136 12.37 -11.86 -8.69
N TYR A 137 11.95 -11.67 -7.45
CA TYR A 137 10.86 -12.43 -6.84
C TYR A 137 9.55 -12.18 -7.60
N ARG A 138 9.22 -10.91 -7.85
CA ARG A 138 8.05 -10.51 -8.65
C ARG A 138 8.11 -11.10 -10.06
N SER A 139 9.27 -11.01 -10.70
CA SER A 139 9.49 -11.55 -12.04
C SER A 139 9.32 -13.06 -12.08
N LEU A 140 9.81 -13.79 -11.06
CA LEU A 140 9.63 -15.23 -10.98
C LEU A 140 8.14 -15.61 -10.99
N HIS A 141 7.31 -14.98 -10.16
CA HIS A 141 5.85 -15.24 -10.15
C HIS A 141 5.21 -14.97 -11.51
N GLU A 142 5.48 -13.81 -12.12
CA GLU A 142 4.92 -13.47 -13.43
C GLU A 142 5.39 -14.41 -14.55
N GLU A 143 6.65 -14.85 -14.52
CA GLU A 143 7.20 -15.83 -15.47
C GLU A 143 6.54 -17.20 -15.34
N LEU A 144 6.25 -17.66 -14.12
CA LEU A 144 5.54 -18.93 -13.89
C LEU A 144 4.11 -18.87 -14.44
N ILE A 145 3.41 -17.77 -14.19
CA ILE A 145 2.03 -17.55 -14.63
C ILE A 145 1.95 -17.48 -16.16
N ALA A 146 2.84 -16.70 -16.79
CA ALA A 146 2.87 -16.52 -18.23
C ALA A 146 3.44 -17.75 -18.98
N GLY A 147 4.25 -18.56 -18.30
CA GLY A 147 4.94 -19.71 -18.85
C GLY A 147 4.09 -20.96 -19.06
N VAL A 148 4.79 -22.06 -19.37
CA VAL A 148 4.19 -23.40 -19.59
C VAL A 148 4.17 -24.28 -18.35
N THR A 149 4.72 -23.78 -17.23
CA THR A 149 4.80 -24.52 -15.96
C THR A 149 4.17 -23.77 -14.77
N PRO A 150 2.94 -23.23 -14.89
CA PRO A 150 2.28 -22.51 -13.78
C PRO A 150 2.05 -23.39 -12.55
N TYR A 151 2.02 -24.72 -12.73
CA TYR A 151 1.92 -25.69 -11.64
C TYR A 151 3.11 -25.64 -10.68
N THR A 152 4.26 -25.07 -11.07
CA THR A 152 5.41 -24.98 -10.16
C THR A 152 5.26 -23.89 -9.11
N GLN A 153 4.21 -23.06 -9.19
CA GLN A 153 3.82 -22.14 -8.12
C GLN A 153 3.78 -22.84 -6.75
N VAL A 154 3.25 -24.07 -6.69
CA VAL A 154 3.15 -24.83 -5.45
C VAL A 154 4.50 -25.16 -4.80
N ALA A 155 5.57 -25.29 -5.60
CA ALA A 155 6.93 -25.46 -5.07
C ALA A 155 7.50 -24.13 -4.56
N LEU A 156 7.15 -23.02 -5.19
CA LEU A 156 7.52 -21.69 -4.69
C LEU A 156 6.89 -21.48 -3.31
N GLU A 157 5.56 -21.63 -3.19
CA GLU A 157 4.85 -21.47 -1.91
C GLU A 157 5.40 -22.42 -0.84
N TYR A 158 5.57 -23.70 -1.17
CA TYR A 158 6.10 -24.68 -0.23
C TYR A 158 7.48 -24.28 0.33
N GLU A 159 8.41 -23.86 -0.53
CA GLU A 159 9.74 -23.50 -0.05
C GLU A 159 9.71 -22.21 0.77
N ILE A 160 8.97 -21.17 0.36
CA ILE A 160 8.93 -19.89 1.09
C ILE A 160 8.25 -20.03 2.46
N GLU A 161 7.08 -20.69 2.52
CA GLU A 161 6.38 -20.96 3.79
C GLU A 161 7.23 -21.82 4.74
N SER A 162 7.99 -22.78 4.19
CA SER A 162 8.89 -23.60 5.01
C SER A 162 9.99 -22.78 5.68
N LEU A 163 10.40 -21.65 5.08
CA LEU A 163 11.38 -20.74 5.67
C LEU A 163 10.79 -20.03 6.89
N SER A 164 9.53 -19.58 6.83
CA SER A 164 8.83 -18.98 7.98
C SER A 164 8.76 -19.96 9.14
N VAL A 165 8.38 -21.22 8.88
CA VAL A 165 8.28 -22.27 9.91
C VAL A 165 9.65 -22.58 10.53
N ARG A 166 10.71 -22.64 9.72
CA ARG A 166 12.04 -23.04 10.18
C ARG A 166 12.80 -21.91 10.87
N TYR A 167 12.82 -20.72 10.27
CA TYR A 167 13.68 -19.61 10.67
C TYR A 167 12.92 -18.49 11.41
N GLY A 168 11.61 -18.38 11.20
CA GLY A 168 10.78 -17.35 11.82
C GLY A 168 10.79 -17.35 13.36
N PRO A 169 10.70 -18.50 14.06
CA PRO A 169 10.74 -18.52 15.52
C PRO A 169 12.02 -17.91 16.11
N ALA A 170 13.18 -18.18 15.49
CA ALA A 170 14.45 -17.64 15.94
C ALA A 170 14.53 -16.13 15.73
N LEU A 171 14.07 -15.64 14.57
CA LEU A 171 14.01 -14.21 14.26
C LEU A 171 13.07 -13.46 15.23
N LEU A 172 11.88 -14.01 15.51
CA LEU A 172 10.95 -13.45 16.51
C LEU A 172 11.57 -13.41 17.90
N ALA A 173 12.25 -14.48 18.31
CA ALA A 173 12.92 -14.53 19.61
C ALA A 173 14.03 -13.48 19.71
N ALA A 174 14.82 -13.30 18.64
CA ALA A 174 15.85 -12.27 18.57
C ALA A 174 15.25 -10.86 18.64
N ALA A 175 14.19 -10.59 17.86
CA ALA A 175 13.53 -9.27 17.83
C ALA A 175 12.95 -8.90 19.20
N ARG A 176 12.27 -9.84 19.87
CA ARG A 176 11.74 -9.63 21.23
C ARG A 176 12.85 -9.41 22.25
N LYS A 177 13.96 -10.16 22.16
CA LYS A 177 15.11 -9.98 23.06
C LYS A 177 15.79 -8.62 22.88
N ALA A 178 15.77 -8.07 21.67
CA ALA A 178 16.29 -6.73 21.39
C ALA A 178 15.40 -5.60 21.96
N GLY A 179 14.25 -5.91 22.56
CA GLY A 179 13.34 -4.92 23.15
C GLY A 179 12.30 -4.38 22.16
N ALA A 180 12.07 -5.06 21.03
CA ALA A 180 10.95 -4.74 20.16
C ALA A 180 9.63 -5.22 20.80
N GLU A 181 8.76 -4.28 21.15
CA GLU A 181 7.38 -4.54 21.59
C GLU A 181 6.43 -4.36 20.39
N GLY A 182 6.26 -5.43 19.61
CA GLY A 182 5.41 -5.45 18.42
C GLY A 182 6.13 -5.09 17.12
N GLY A 183 5.35 -4.97 16.04
CA GLY A 183 5.88 -4.74 14.70
C GLY A 183 6.37 -6.02 14.00
N PHE A 184 5.77 -7.16 14.31
CA PHE A 184 6.10 -8.47 13.74
C PHE A 184 4.86 -9.37 13.61
N SER A 185 3.67 -8.77 13.50
CA SER A 185 2.40 -9.49 13.36
C SER A 185 2.36 -10.38 12.10
N PHE A 186 2.94 -9.94 10.98
CA PHE A 186 3.07 -10.76 9.78
C PHE A 186 3.85 -12.05 10.07
N LEU A 187 5.01 -11.92 10.71
CA LEU A 187 5.89 -13.06 11.01
C LEU A 187 5.30 -13.97 12.08
N GLU A 188 4.63 -13.42 13.09
CA GLU A 188 3.89 -14.20 14.09
C GLU A 188 2.80 -15.05 13.46
N GLU A 189 2.02 -14.48 12.54
CA GLU A 189 0.98 -15.19 11.82
C GLU A 189 1.56 -16.29 10.94
N HIS A 190 2.60 -16.02 10.16
CA HIS A 190 3.22 -17.01 9.27
C HIS A 190 3.91 -18.13 10.06
N VAL A 191 4.54 -17.85 11.21
CA VAL A 191 5.07 -18.92 12.08
C VAL A 191 3.96 -19.84 12.59
N ALA A 192 2.77 -19.31 12.87
CA ALA A 192 1.65 -20.09 13.38
C ALA A 192 0.88 -20.84 12.27
N LEU A 193 0.61 -20.18 11.15
CA LEU A 193 -0.25 -20.70 10.07
C LEU A 193 0.52 -21.53 9.04
N ASP A 194 1.78 -21.19 8.74
CA ASP A 194 2.52 -21.84 7.65
C ASP A 194 2.84 -23.30 7.94
N VAL A 195 2.71 -23.78 9.18
CA VAL A 195 2.77 -25.22 9.47
C VAL A 195 1.70 -25.97 8.69
N ALA A 196 0.47 -25.44 8.65
CA ALA A 196 -0.63 -26.06 7.91
C ALA A 196 -0.47 -25.86 6.40
N HIS A 197 -0.09 -24.66 5.94
CA HIS A 197 0.12 -24.38 4.52
C HIS A 197 1.27 -25.20 3.93
N THR A 198 2.40 -25.32 4.65
CA THR A 198 3.55 -26.15 4.25
C THR A 198 3.14 -27.61 4.08
N GLN A 199 2.35 -28.18 4.99
CA GLN A 199 1.86 -29.57 4.84
C GLN A 199 0.87 -29.71 3.69
N PHE A 200 0.00 -28.71 3.49
CA PHE A 200 -0.92 -28.66 2.37
C PHE A 200 -0.17 -28.65 1.03
N ASN A 201 0.79 -27.75 0.86
CA ASN A 201 1.60 -27.62 -0.36
C ASN A 201 2.45 -28.86 -0.62
N LYS A 202 3.02 -29.47 0.44
CA LYS A 202 3.70 -30.77 0.34
C LYS A 202 2.79 -31.86 -0.21
N LYS A 203 1.54 -31.93 0.27
CA LYS A 203 0.55 -32.88 -0.25
C LYS A 203 0.25 -32.61 -1.71
N GLN A 204 0.04 -31.36 -2.11
CA GLN A 204 -0.21 -31.00 -3.51
C GLN A 204 0.95 -31.38 -4.44
N ILE A 205 2.21 -31.17 -4.02
CA ILE A 205 3.40 -31.63 -4.75
C ILE A 205 3.38 -33.15 -4.91
N GLY A 206 3.06 -33.88 -3.85
CA GLY A 206 3.00 -35.35 -3.88
C GLY A 206 1.92 -35.89 -4.81
N ASP A 207 0.72 -35.30 -4.77
CA ASP A 207 -0.39 -35.67 -5.64
C ASP A 207 -0.06 -35.35 -7.11
N LEU A 208 0.51 -34.17 -7.38
CA LEU A 208 0.94 -33.77 -8.72
C LEU A 208 2.00 -34.74 -9.26
N LEU A 209 3.04 -35.06 -8.49
CA LEU A 209 4.13 -35.93 -8.95
C LEU A 209 3.72 -37.40 -9.06
N ALA A 210 2.74 -37.86 -8.29
CA ALA A 210 2.19 -39.20 -8.46
C ALA A 210 1.43 -39.34 -9.79
N ALA A 211 0.77 -38.26 -10.24
CA ALA A 211 0.07 -38.23 -11.52
C ALA A 211 0.97 -37.85 -12.71
N HIS A 212 1.95 -36.98 -12.47
CA HIS A 212 2.82 -36.35 -13.46
C HIS A 212 4.29 -36.32 -13.02
N PRO A 213 5.00 -37.47 -13.04
CA PRO A 213 6.40 -37.55 -12.61
C PRO A 213 7.35 -36.62 -13.39
N GLU A 214 7.00 -36.29 -14.64
CA GLU A 214 7.73 -35.35 -15.50
C GLU A 214 7.81 -33.92 -14.94
N CYS A 215 6.90 -33.57 -14.02
CA CYS A 215 6.87 -32.26 -13.37
C CYS A 215 7.99 -32.05 -12.34
N LEU A 216 8.72 -33.11 -11.95
CA LEU A 216 9.75 -33.05 -10.91
C LEU A 216 10.82 -32.01 -11.22
N GLU A 217 11.46 -32.06 -12.39
CA GLU A 217 12.55 -31.14 -12.74
C GLU A 217 12.13 -29.66 -12.69
N PRO A 218 11.00 -29.25 -13.31
CA PRO A 218 10.48 -27.89 -13.17
C PRO A 218 10.23 -27.47 -11.71
N LEU A 219 9.66 -28.36 -10.88
CA LEU A 219 9.41 -28.07 -9.47
C LEU A 219 10.72 -27.84 -8.71
N ILE A 220 11.74 -28.67 -8.92
CA ILE A 220 13.07 -28.50 -8.33
C ILE A 220 13.66 -27.15 -8.72
N LYS A 221 13.59 -26.80 -10.01
CA LYS A 221 14.13 -25.54 -10.53
C LYS A 221 13.45 -24.34 -9.87
N THR A 222 12.11 -24.33 -9.81
CA THR A 222 11.36 -23.24 -9.18
C THR A 222 11.63 -23.13 -7.68
N GLY A 223 11.60 -24.23 -6.94
CA GLY A 223 11.91 -24.22 -5.51
C GLY A 223 13.33 -23.74 -5.21
N ALA A 224 14.31 -24.19 -6.02
CA ALA A 224 15.69 -23.71 -5.92
C ALA A 224 15.83 -22.21 -6.21
N SER A 225 15.12 -21.71 -7.23
CA SER A 225 15.09 -20.28 -7.54
C SER A 225 14.44 -19.46 -6.42
N ALA A 226 13.34 -19.95 -5.83
CA ALA A 226 12.66 -19.30 -4.71
C ALA A 226 13.58 -19.16 -3.50
N LEU A 227 14.25 -20.24 -3.09
CA LEU A 227 15.23 -20.24 -2.01
C LEU A 227 16.39 -19.27 -2.27
N GLU A 228 16.93 -19.25 -3.49
CA GLU A 228 18.04 -18.36 -3.82
C GLU A 228 17.63 -16.88 -3.80
N ILE A 229 16.47 -16.55 -4.37
CA ILE A 229 15.94 -15.19 -4.39
C ILE A 229 15.60 -14.72 -2.98
N TYR A 230 14.94 -15.55 -2.17
CA TYR A 230 14.59 -15.19 -0.80
C TYR A 230 15.83 -15.06 0.09
N GLY A 231 16.85 -15.90 -0.14
CA GLY A 231 18.14 -15.73 0.53
C GLY A 231 18.79 -14.38 0.19
N GLN A 232 18.76 -13.97 -1.09
CA GLN A 232 19.23 -12.64 -1.50
C GLN A 232 18.39 -11.51 -0.90
N PHE A 233 17.08 -11.71 -0.72
CA PHE A 233 16.22 -10.74 -0.04
C PHE A 233 16.68 -10.50 1.40
N ILE A 234 17.02 -11.56 2.15
CA ILE A 234 17.58 -11.42 3.50
C ILE A 234 18.96 -10.73 3.46
N ASP A 235 19.80 -11.06 2.48
CA ASP A 235 21.08 -10.38 2.25
C ASP A 235 20.90 -8.87 1.96
N ASP A 236 19.87 -8.50 1.18
CA ASP A 236 19.56 -7.12 0.81
C ASP A 236 19.01 -6.32 2.00
N CYS A 237 18.16 -6.92 2.84
CA CYS A 237 17.70 -6.30 4.09
C CYS A 237 18.87 -6.01 5.04
N LEU A 238 19.80 -6.95 5.20
CA LEU A 238 21.00 -6.76 6.02
C LEU A 238 21.94 -5.71 5.42
N THR A 239 22.10 -5.71 4.09
CA THR A 239 22.90 -4.70 3.37
C THR A 239 22.34 -3.29 3.58
N ALA A 240 21.03 -3.12 3.43
CA ALA A 240 20.35 -1.85 3.66
C ALA A 240 20.50 -1.39 5.12
N THR A 241 20.43 -2.32 6.07
CA THR A 241 20.64 -2.08 7.49
C THR A 241 22.04 -1.53 7.80
N VAL A 242 23.07 -2.14 7.22
CA VAL A 242 24.45 -1.67 7.39
C VAL A 242 24.66 -0.30 6.74
N ALA A 243 24.03 -0.06 5.59
CA ALA A 243 24.10 1.21 4.87
C ALA A 243 23.38 2.35 5.60
N PHE A 244 22.34 2.06 6.39
CA PHE A 244 21.56 3.06 7.12
C PHE A 244 22.43 3.99 8.00
N GLY A 245 23.52 3.46 8.59
CA GLY A 245 24.46 4.24 9.41
C GLY A 245 25.33 5.26 8.65
N SER A 246 25.22 5.36 7.32
CA SER A 246 26.08 6.20 6.48
C SER A 246 25.45 7.50 5.97
N GLY A 247 24.18 7.77 6.28
CA GLY A 247 23.57 9.05 5.90
C GLY A 247 22.06 8.98 5.85
N ALA A 248 21.44 9.96 6.50
CA ALA A 248 20.02 10.20 6.58
C ALA A 248 19.27 9.99 5.25
N SER A 249 18.00 9.61 5.38
CA SER A 249 17.02 9.60 4.31
C SER A 249 17.07 10.92 3.54
N ASP A 250 17.60 10.92 2.32
CA ASP A 250 17.64 12.10 1.46
C ASP A 250 16.21 12.61 1.23
N GLY A 251 15.91 13.79 1.81
CA GLY A 251 14.76 14.65 1.52
C GLY A 251 13.52 13.97 0.93
N PHE A 252 12.72 13.32 1.79
CA PHE A 252 11.46 12.73 1.36
C PHE A 252 10.27 13.66 1.62
N ILE A 253 9.26 13.50 0.78
CA ILE A 253 7.98 14.16 0.92
C ILE A 253 7.21 13.47 2.05
N SER A 254 6.98 14.19 3.15
CA SER A 254 6.17 13.72 4.26
C SER A 254 4.70 14.11 4.10
N CYS A 255 3.82 13.34 4.75
CA CYS A 255 2.38 13.61 4.79
C CYS A 255 1.96 14.15 6.15
N GLN A 256 1.06 15.13 6.17
CA GLN A 256 0.44 15.62 7.39
C GLN A 256 -1.09 15.69 7.22
N LEU A 257 -1.84 15.13 8.17
CA LEU A 257 -3.29 15.27 8.25
C LEU A 257 -3.61 16.27 9.36
N ILE A 258 -4.40 17.30 9.03
CA ILE A 258 -4.83 18.34 9.96
C ILE A 258 -6.35 18.34 10.01
N GLU A 259 -6.91 18.24 11.21
CA GLU A 259 -8.34 18.34 11.45
C GLU A 259 -8.89 19.74 11.14
N PRO A 260 -10.21 19.88 10.93
CA PRO A 260 -10.83 21.18 10.77
C PRO A 260 -10.48 22.12 11.93
N PRO A 261 -9.85 23.28 11.68
CA PRO A 261 -9.48 24.20 12.76
C PRO A 261 -10.71 24.86 13.42
N GLY A 262 -11.89 24.75 12.80
CA GLY A 262 -13.11 25.41 13.24
C GLY A 262 -13.01 26.94 13.15
N LEU A 263 -14.05 27.60 13.64
CA LEU A 263 -14.08 29.05 13.82
C LEU A 263 -13.57 29.44 15.22
N LEU A 264 -12.38 28.99 15.61
CA LEU A 264 -11.82 29.31 16.92
C LEU A 264 -11.05 30.65 16.87
N GLY A 265 -11.78 31.76 17.06
CA GLY A 265 -11.25 33.11 17.18
C GLY A 265 -10.90 33.81 15.85
N ASN A 266 -10.49 35.08 15.93
CA ASN A 266 -10.19 35.92 14.76
C ASN A 266 -8.83 35.61 14.09
N LYS A 267 -8.08 34.62 14.57
CA LYS A 267 -6.70 34.35 14.11
C LYS A 267 -6.66 33.09 13.25
N ILE A 268 -6.32 33.27 11.97
CA ILE A 268 -6.05 32.18 11.03
C ILE A 268 -4.78 31.45 11.47
N PRO A 269 -4.79 30.11 11.61
CA PRO A 269 -3.59 29.34 11.94
C PRO A 269 -2.45 29.58 10.93
N GLU A 270 -1.21 29.53 11.40
CA GLU A 270 -0.03 29.76 10.55
C GLU A 270 0.08 28.72 9.42
N TRP A 271 -0.15 27.44 9.73
CA TRP A 271 -0.17 26.37 8.73
C TRP A 271 -1.21 26.64 7.63
N LEU A 272 -2.38 27.16 8.01
CA LEU A 272 -3.47 27.43 7.06
C LEU A 272 -3.09 28.59 6.15
N THR A 273 -2.41 29.60 6.70
CA THR A 273 -1.85 30.72 5.94
C THR A 273 -0.78 30.25 4.95
N ARG A 274 0.15 29.39 5.37
CA ARG A 274 1.19 28.81 4.50
C ARG A 274 0.59 27.99 3.36
N MET A 275 -0.38 27.14 3.67
CA MET A 275 -1.10 26.31 2.69
C MET A 275 -1.85 27.18 1.68
N ARG A 276 -2.59 28.19 2.14
CA ARG A 276 -3.25 29.20 1.30
C ARG A 276 -2.30 29.92 0.34
N SER A 277 -1.16 30.37 0.84
CA SER A 277 -0.11 30.98 0.01
C SER A 277 0.42 30.03 -1.06
N MET A 278 0.70 28.77 -0.71
CA MET A 278 1.11 27.74 -1.68
C MET A 278 0.04 27.54 -2.76
N ARG A 279 -1.24 27.40 -2.38
CA ARG A 279 -2.35 27.26 -3.37
C ARG A 279 -2.40 28.46 -4.30
N SER A 280 -2.31 29.68 -3.75
CA SER A 280 -2.33 30.92 -4.53
C SER A 280 -1.18 30.97 -5.55
N GLN A 281 0.03 30.55 -5.15
CA GLN A 281 1.18 30.48 -6.07
C GLN A 281 0.94 29.48 -7.21
N ILE A 282 0.41 28.29 -6.90
CA ILE A 282 0.09 27.27 -7.90
C ILE A 282 -1.00 27.76 -8.86
N LEU A 283 -2.04 28.41 -8.31
CA LEU A 283 -3.19 28.90 -9.07
C LEU A 283 -2.85 30.13 -9.92
N PHE A 284 -1.94 31.00 -9.48
CA PHE A 284 -1.48 32.17 -10.24
C PHE A 284 -0.85 31.77 -11.58
N GLU A 285 -0.17 30.62 -11.62
CA GLU A 285 0.38 29.99 -12.83
C GLU A 285 1.15 31.00 -13.68
N SER A 286 2.18 31.61 -13.08
CA SER A 286 3.05 32.60 -13.74
C SER A 286 2.31 33.78 -14.38
N GLY A 287 1.12 34.15 -13.85
CA GLY A 287 0.33 35.28 -14.33
C GLY A 287 -0.87 34.90 -15.19
N ALA A 288 -1.06 33.62 -15.54
CA ALA A 288 -2.22 33.19 -16.30
C ALA A 288 -3.55 33.46 -15.57
N ARG A 289 -3.53 33.51 -14.23
CA ARG A 289 -4.70 33.79 -13.39
C ARG A 289 -4.38 34.90 -12.39
N PRO A 290 -4.39 36.18 -12.82
CA PRO A 290 -3.87 37.30 -12.04
C PRO A 290 -4.61 37.56 -10.72
N ALA A 291 -5.86 37.09 -10.60
CA ALA A 291 -6.64 37.19 -9.37
C ALA A 291 -5.95 36.50 -8.16
N PHE A 292 -5.13 35.47 -8.39
CA PHE A 292 -4.37 34.77 -7.35
C PHE A 292 -2.94 35.33 -7.14
N GLY A 293 -2.54 36.36 -7.89
CA GLY A 293 -1.24 37.02 -7.72
C GLY A 293 -1.27 38.15 -6.69
N PRO A 294 -0.10 38.70 -6.29
CA PRO A 294 -0.04 39.85 -5.39
C PRO A 294 -0.92 41.02 -5.88
N GLY A 295 -1.82 41.51 -5.01
CA GLY A 295 -2.78 42.58 -5.34
C GLY A 295 -4.07 42.10 -6.03
N GLY A 296 -4.18 40.83 -6.39
CA GLY A 296 -5.41 40.22 -6.87
C GLY A 296 -6.45 40.02 -5.76
N ASN A 297 -7.73 40.04 -6.12
CA ASN A 297 -8.85 39.88 -5.18
C ASN A 297 -9.01 38.46 -4.60
N ALA A 298 -8.29 37.47 -5.15
CA ALA A 298 -8.23 36.09 -4.67
C ALA A 298 -6.81 35.72 -4.20
N TYR A 299 -5.94 36.71 -3.93
CA TYR A 299 -4.60 36.47 -3.41
C TYR A 299 -4.65 35.71 -2.08
N GLY A 300 -3.87 34.64 -1.97
CA GLY A 300 -3.90 33.70 -0.86
C GLY A 300 -5.00 32.64 -0.96
N ASP A 301 -5.79 32.59 -2.04
CA ASP A 301 -6.92 31.66 -2.22
C ASP A 301 -7.76 31.49 -0.93
N PRO A 302 -8.31 32.58 -0.37
CA PRO A 302 -9.13 32.49 0.83
C PRO A 302 -10.44 31.76 0.52
N ASP A 303 -10.67 30.65 1.19
CA ASP A 303 -11.89 29.86 1.02
C ASP A 303 -12.49 29.55 2.40
N PRO A 304 -13.73 30.00 2.71
CA PRO A 304 -14.36 29.77 4.01
C PRO A 304 -14.49 28.28 4.38
N LEU A 305 -14.52 27.38 3.38
CA LEU A 305 -14.61 25.95 3.61
C LEU A 305 -13.34 25.37 4.27
N ASP A 306 -12.21 26.09 4.21
CA ASP A 306 -10.96 25.66 4.86
C ASP A 306 -11.12 25.43 6.37
N PHE A 307 -12.04 26.15 7.02
CA PHE A 307 -12.24 26.01 8.47
C PHE A 307 -13.01 24.75 8.87
N TYR A 308 -13.61 24.05 7.89
CA TYR A 308 -14.51 22.92 8.13
C TYR A 308 -14.04 21.62 7.46
N CYS A 309 -12.92 21.66 6.74
CA CYS A 309 -12.34 20.48 6.12
C CYS A 309 -11.18 19.93 6.92
N HIS A 310 -10.99 18.62 6.82
CA HIS A 310 -9.71 18.01 7.08
C HIS A 310 -8.77 18.35 5.91
N HIS A 311 -7.50 18.62 6.20
CA HIS A 311 -6.48 18.96 5.21
C HIS A 311 -5.38 17.91 5.23
N LEU A 312 -5.13 17.29 4.09
CA LEU A 312 -3.98 16.43 3.86
C LEU A 312 -2.93 17.23 3.10
N LEU A 313 -1.76 17.39 3.69
CA LEU A 313 -0.66 18.21 3.20
C LEU A 313 0.54 17.32 2.83
N LEU A 314 1.23 17.69 1.76
CA LEU A 314 2.55 17.14 1.40
C LEU A 314 3.63 18.18 1.69
N GLN A 315 4.71 17.75 2.33
CA GLN A 315 5.84 18.60 2.71
C GLN A 315 7.15 18.00 2.21
N ASP A 316 7.94 18.77 1.48
CA ASP A 316 9.37 18.47 1.30
C ASP A 316 10.18 19.31 2.30
N ARG A 317 10.69 18.64 3.33
CA ARG A 317 11.30 19.30 4.50
C ARG A 317 10.33 20.31 5.10
N GLU A 318 10.67 21.60 5.07
CA GLU A 318 9.85 22.70 5.57
C GLU A 318 8.95 23.32 4.49
N MET A 319 8.96 22.83 3.26
CA MET A 319 8.21 23.41 2.15
C MET A 319 6.92 22.63 1.91
N LEU A 320 5.78 23.32 1.92
CA LEU A 320 4.52 22.73 1.46
C LEU A 320 4.56 22.61 -0.07
N VAL A 321 4.35 21.40 -0.58
CA VAL A 321 4.45 21.08 -2.03
C VAL A 321 3.16 20.57 -2.62
N GLY A 322 2.19 20.18 -1.78
CA GLY A 322 0.87 19.75 -2.21
C GLY A 322 -0.14 19.77 -1.07
N ALA A 323 -1.42 19.84 -1.43
CA ALA A 323 -2.51 19.78 -0.49
C ALA A 323 -3.77 19.24 -1.15
N VAL A 324 -4.65 18.66 -0.34
CA VAL A 324 -6.04 18.39 -0.67
C VAL A 324 -6.87 18.47 0.60
N ARG A 325 -8.17 18.78 0.48
CA ARG A 325 -9.06 18.84 1.63
C ARG A 325 -10.34 18.04 1.40
N LEU A 326 -10.90 17.53 2.50
CA LEU A 326 -12.12 16.72 2.50
C LEU A 326 -13.08 17.20 3.60
N THR A 327 -14.35 17.40 3.24
CA THR A 327 -15.41 17.67 4.24
C THR A 327 -15.88 16.37 4.91
N LYS A 328 -16.43 16.50 6.11
CA LYS A 328 -17.18 15.38 6.74
C LYS A 328 -18.57 15.25 6.08
N PRO A 329 -19.06 14.02 5.83
CA PRO A 329 -20.44 13.81 5.36
C PRO A 329 -21.47 14.31 6.38
N GLY A 330 -22.70 14.54 5.93
CA GLY A 330 -23.86 14.84 6.77
C GLY A 330 -24.02 16.30 7.22
N ILE A 331 -23.07 17.19 6.93
CA ILE A 331 -23.12 18.58 7.39
C ILE A 331 -23.76 19.50 6.34
N SER A 332 -25.09 19.48 6.25
CA SER A 332 -25.85 20.22 5.23
C SER A 332 -25.79 21.75 5.32
N SER A 333 -25.33 22.28 6.46
CA SER A 333 -25.17 23.72 6.72
C SER A 333 -23.85 24.29 6.20
N LEU A 334 -22.89 23.45 5.81
CA LEU A 334 -21.62 23.92 5.28
C LEU A 334 -21.75 24.44 3.84
N PRO A 335 -20.93 25.44 3.46
CA PRO A 335 -20.74 25.79 2.05
C PRO A 335 -20.30 24.55 1.26
N SER A 336 -20.82 24.39 0.05
CA SER A 336 -20.44 23.31 -0.87
C SER A 336 -20.05 23.92 -2.21
N LEU A 337 -18.82 23.65 -2.66
CA LEU A 337 -18.32 24.08 -3.96
C LEU A 337 -19.11 23.37 -5.06
N VAL A 338 -19.37 22.07 -4.89
CA VAL A 338 -20.17 21.28 -5.84
C VAL A 338 -21.60 21.82 -5.97
N ASP A 339 -22.30 22.04 -4.86
CA ASP A 339 -23.67 22.59 -4.90
C ASP A 339 -23.72 24.00 -5.52
N THR A 340 -22.69 24.82 -5.27
CA THR A 340 -22.58 26.18 -5.81
C THR A 340 -22.29 26.15 -7.32
N ALA A 341 -21.42 25.25 -7.75
CA ALA A 341 -20.98 25.11 -9.14
C ALA A 341 -22.07 24.53 -10.05
N PHE A 342 -22.75 23.48 -9.61
CA PHE A 342 -23.69 22.72 -10.45
C PHE A 342 -25.16 22.93 -10.08
N GLY A 343 -25.44 23.67 -9.02
CA GLY A 343 -26.77 23.88 -8.47
C GLY A 343 -27.24 22.73 -7.57
N ARG A 344 -27.52 23.02 -6.30
CA ARG A 344 -27.92 22.02 -5.28
C ARG A 344 -29.02 21.05 -5.74
N SER A 345 -30.09 21.55 -6.38
CA SER A 345 -31.20 20.69 -6.85
C SER A 345 -30.76 19.73 -7.96
N ASN A 346 -29.88 20.20 -8.85
CA ASN A 346 -29.34 19.40 -9.93
C ASN A 346 -28.40 18.31 -9.39
N VAL A 347 -27.48 18.68 -8.49
CA VAL A 347 -26.56 17.74 -7.82
C VAL A 347 -27.33 16.63 -7.11
N ARG A 348 -28.34 16.97 -6.30
CA ARG A 348 -29.17 15.96 -5.60
C ARG A 348 -29.87 15.02 -6.58
N LYS A 349 -30.44 15.56 -7.66
CA LYS A 349 -31.11 14.76 -8.69
C LYS A 349 -30.14 13.76 -9.30
N ILE A 350 -28.99 14.22 -9.80
CA ILE A 350 -28.04 13.37 -10.51
C ILE A 350 -27.42 12.32 -9.59
N LEU A 351 -27.04 12.69 -8.37
CA LEU A 351 -26.55 11.72 -7.39
C LEU A 351 -27.60 10.64 -7.09
N SER A 352 -28.88 11.03 -6.97
CA SER A 352 -29.96 10.05 -6.77
C SER A 352 -30.16 9.10 -7.95
N GLU A 353 -29.92 9.55 -9.19
CA GLU A 353 -30.02 8.72 -10.39
C GLU A 353 -28.94 7.63 -10.43
N VAL A 354 -27.79 7.87 -9.80
CA VAL A 354 -26.71 6.87 -9.63
C VAL A 354 -26.73 6.17 -8.27
N GLY A 355 -27.83 6.31 -7.51
CA GLY A 355 -28.00 5.62 -6.22
C GLY A 355 -27.22 6.23 -5.06
N VAL A 356 -26.67 7.43 -5.20
CA VAL A 356 -25.87 8.12 -4.18
C VAL A 356 -26.70 9.14 -3.41
N ARG A 357 -26.58 9.13 -2.07
CA ARG A 357 -27.21 10.13 -1.19
C ARG A 357 -26.26 11.29 -0.94
N ARG A 358 -26.69 12.52 -1.24
CA ARG A 358 -25.86 13.73 -1.05
C ARG A 358 -25.38 13.91 0.39
N GLU A 359 -26.18 13.50 1.36
CA GLU A 359 -25.89 13.60 2.79
C GLU A 359 -24.80 12.62 3.22
N ALA A 360 -24.61 11.51 2.49
CA ALA A 360 -23.54 10.56 2.74
C ALA A 360 -22.24 10.90 1.97
N CYS A 361 -22.26 11.96 1.16
CA CYS A 361 -21.09 12.40 0.42
C CYS A 361 -20.15 13.26 1.27
N ALA A 362 -18.88 12.91 1.26
CA ALA A 362 -17.80 13.84 1.55
C ALA A 362 -17.44 14.64 0.29
N GLU A 363 -17.06 15.90 0.43
CA GLU A 363 -16.68 16.76 -0.68
C GLU A 363 -15.18 17.00 -0.69
N ALA A 364 -14.52 16.52 -1.74
CA ALA A 364 -13.11 16.77 -1.98
C ALA A 364 -12.92 18.03 -2.83
N SER A 365 -11.95 18.85 -2.47
CA SER A 365 -11.59 20.03 -3.26
C SER A 365 -10.14 20.44 -3.04
N ARG A 366 -9.67 21.37 -3.87
CA ARG A 366 -8.32 21.96 -3.78
C ARG A 366 -7.20 20.91 -3.78
N LEU A 367 -7.36 19.83 -4.57
CA LEU A 367 -6.24 18.95 -4.90
C LEU A 367 -5.27 19.73 -5.77
N VAL A 368 -4.19 20.22 -5.16
CA VAL A 368 -3.14 20.97 -5.84
C VAL A 368 -1.78 20.43 -5.46
N VAL A 369 -0.88 20.39 -6.44
CA VAL A 369 0.51 20.00 -6.28
C VAL A 369 1.36 20.97 -7.08
N MET A 370 2.47 21.43 -6.50
CA MET A 370 3.46 22.26 -7.18
C MET A 370 3.92 21.58 -8.47
N PRO A 371 4.08 22.30 -9.61
CA PRO A 371 4.39 21.70 -10.90
C PRO A 371 5.55 20.71 -10.89
N GLU A 372 6.63 21.03 -10.16
CA GLU A 372 7.85 20.25 -10.03
C GLU A 372 7.63 18.92 -9.29
N TYR A 373 6.54 18.84 -8.51
CA TYR A 373 6.16 17.70 -7.69
C TYR A 373 5.01 16.90 -8.31
N ARG A 374 4.54 17.24 -9.53
CA ARG A 374 3.45 16.53 -10.22
C ARG A 374 3.88 15.21 -10.87
N ASN A 375 5.00 14.62 -10.45
CA ASN A 375 5.25 13.22 -10.75
C ASN A 375 3.99 12.42 -10.35
N GLY A 376 3.56 11.45 -11.15
CA GLY A 376 2.23 10.81 -10.96
C GLY A 376 2.01 10.20 -9.58
N PHE A 377 3.07 10.06 -8.79
CA PHE A 377 3.10 9.56 -7.43
C PHE A 377 2.50 10.51 -6.38
N ASN A 378 2.90 11.77 -6.33
CA ASN A 378 2.42 12.70 -5.28
C ASN A 378 0.90 12.94 -5.34
N PRO A 379 0.29 13.13 -6.54
CA PRO A 379 -1.16 13.18 -6.65
C PRO A 379 -1.85 11.88 -6.21
N ARG A 380 -1.23 10.70 -6.44
CA ARG A 380 -1.77 9.41 -5.98
C ARG A 380 -1.73 9.28 -4.46
N ILE A 381 -0.70 9.77 -3.78
CA ILE A 381 -0.67 9.82 -2.32
C ILE A 381 -1.85 10.66 -1.79
N LEU A 382 -2.04 11.86 -2.34
CA LEU A 382 -3.15 12.72 -1.92
C LEU A 382 -4.51 12.06 -2.16
N PHE A 383 -4.68 11.39 -3.29
CA PHE A 383 -5.93 10.69 -3.62
C PHE A 383 -6.17 9.45 -2.75
N ALA A 384 -5.13 8.64 -2.52
CA ALA A 384 -5.18 7.51 -1.60
C ALA A 384 -5.51 7.97 -0.18
N GLY A 385 -4.95 9.11 0.25
CA GLY A 385 -5.26 9.76 1.52
C GLY A 385 -6.69 10.28 1.59
N LEU A 386 -7.23 10.86 0.52
CA LEU A 386 -8.64 11.23 0.44
C LEU A 386 -9.55 10.02 0.62
N TRP A 387 -9.26 8.92 -0.08
CA TRP A 387 -10.04 7.69 0.03
C TRP A 387 -9.99 7.13 1.45
N ALA A 388 -8.79 6.99 2.02
CA ALA A 388 -8.59 6.50 3.38
C ALA A 388 -9.33 7.37 4.41
N LEU A 389 -9.23 8.69 4.27
CA LEU A 389 -9.93 9.63 5.12
C LEU A 389 -11.45 9.56 4.96
N ALA A 390 -11.97 9.34 3.76
CA ALA A 390 -13.40 9.18 3.54
C ALA A 390 -13.95 7.94 4.27
N VAL A 391 -13.19 6.83 4.30
CA VAL A 391 -13.54 5.63 5.09
C VAL A 391 -13.63 5.98 6.58
N GLU A 392 -12.60 6.60 7.16
CA GLU A 392 -12.59 6.96 8.58
C GLU A 392 -13.69 7.99 8.94
N LEU A 393 -14.07 8.85 7.99
CA LEU A 393 -15.16 9.80 8.16
C LEU A 393 -16.56 9.21 7.90
N ASN A 394 -16.66 7.90 7.63
CA ASN A 394 -17.90 7.20 7.30
C ASN A 394 -18.66 7.82 6.11
N ALA A 395 -17.94 8.19 5.05
CA ALA A 395 -18.54 8.64 3.81
C ALA A 395 -18.80 7.47 2.86
N ASP A 396 -20.00 7.42 2.26
CA ASP A 396 -20.36 6.43 1.24
C ASP A 396 -19.72 6.80 -0.11
N THR A 397 -19.44 8.08 -0.33
CA THR A 397 -18.98 8.62 -1.62
C THR A 397 -18.17 9.89 -1.42
N ILE A 398 -17.13 10.08 -2.22
CA ILE A 398 -16.47 11.39 -2.40
C ILE A 398 -17.05 12.05 -3.65
N ILE A 399 -17.46 13.31 -3.56
CA ILE A 399 -17.81 14.15 -4.71
C ILE A 399 -16.80 15.28 -4.87
N ALA A 400 -16.56 15.70 -6.11
CA ALA A 400 -15.64 16.81 -6.40
C ALA A 400 -16.06 17.58 -7.66
N ALA A 401 -15.83 18.89 -7.63
CA ALA A 401 -15.83 19.72 -8.84
C ALA A 401 -14.41 19.73 -9.42
N VAL A 402 -14.21 19.06 -10.55
CA VAL A 402 -12.88 18.82 -11.14
C VAL A 402 -12.67 19.62 -12.41
N GLY A 403 -11.49 20.23 -12.55
CA GLY A 403 -11.11 21.03 -13.72
C GLY A 403 -10.80 20.19 -14.96
N THR A 404 -10.96 20.78 -16.14
CA THR A 404 -10.76 20.11 -17.43
C THR A 404 -9.52 20.61 -18.18
N ALA A 405 -9.12 21.87 -17.99
CA ALA A 405 -8.01 22.51 -18.69
C ALA A 405 -6.68 21.76 -18.53
N ASN A 406 -6.43 21.23 -17.32
CA ASN A 406 -5.25 20.45 -16.98
C ASN A 406 -5.51 18.94 -16.90
N ARG A 407 -6.62 18.46 -17.50
CA ARG A 407 -7.04 17.05 -17.48
C ARG A 407 -7.18 16.47 -16.07
N GLN A 408 -7.55 17.30 -15.09
CA GLN A 408 -7.77 16.81 -13.71
C GLN A 408 -8.93 15.82 -13.68
N ASP A 409 -9.99 16.06 -14.46
CA ASP A 409 -11.08 15.10 -14.66
C ASP A 409 -10.57 13.72 -15.11
N ARG A 410 -9.64 13.67 -16.08
CA ARG A 410 -9.01 12.40 -16.50
C ARG A 410 -8.16 11.77 -15.41
N MET A 411 -7.43 12.57 -14.64
CA MET A 411 -6.65 12.07 -13.49
C MET A 411 -7.56 11.42 -12.46
N PHE A 412 -8.68 12.07 -12.10
CA PHE A 412 -9.68 11.50 -11.21
C PHE A 412 -10.25 10.19 -11.76
N SER A 413 -10.54 10.10 -13.06
CA SER A 413 -11.01 8.84 -13.66
C SER A 413 -9.96 7.72 -13.74
N MET A 414 -8.69 8.04 -14.01
CA MET A 414 -7.61 7.04 -13.89
C MET A 414 -7.46 6.54 -12.46
N LEU A 415 -7.85 7.36 -11.48
CA LEU A 415 -7.94 7.03 -10.07
C LEU A 415 -9.37 6.62 -9.70
N GLY A 416 -10.11 5.99 -10.62
CA GLY A 416 -11.37 5.28 -10.36
C GLY A 416 -12.60 6.14 -10.08
N ALA A 417 -12.53 7.47 -10.25
CA ALA A 417 -13.71 8.32 -10.13
C ALA A 417 -14.51 8.36 -11.44
N ASP A 418 -15.82 8.22 -11.33
CA ASP A 418 -16.72 8.41 -12.46
C ASP A 418 -17.07 9.89 -12.65
N ILE A 419 -17.21 10.31 -13.90
CA ILE A 419 -17.61 11.67 -14.24
C ILE A 419 -19.07 11.68 -14.68
N LEU A 420 -19.91 12.41 -13.94
CA LEU A 420 -21.33 12.53 -14.20
C LEU A 420 -21.57 13.55 -15.32
N ALA A 421 -21.69 13.06 -16.55
CA ALA A 421 -21.88 13.89 -17.73
C ALA A 421 -23.21 14.67 -17.69
N GLU A 422 -24.22 14.09 -17.04
CA GLU A 422 -25.57 14.61 -16.84
C GLU A 422 -25.57 15.90 -15.99
N ALA A 423 -24.53 16.11 -15.17
CA ALA A 423 -24.31 17.37 -14.45
C ALA A 423 -23.96 18.54 -15.37
N GLY A 424 -23.55 18.25 -16.60
CA GLY A 424 -23.07 19.22 -17.55
C GLY A 424 -21.72 19.81 -17.16
N TYR A 425 -21.45 20.99 -17.70
CA TYR A 425 -20.25 21.78 -17.43
C TYR A 425 -20.66 23.09 -16.80
N THR A 426 -19.86 23.58 -15.86
CA THR A 426 -19.93 24.97 -15.42
C THR A 426 -18.63 25.69 -15.72
N ASP A 427 -18.74 26.93 -16.16
CA ASP A 427 -17.57 27.79 -16.29
C ASP A 427 -17.09 28.21 -14.90
N ALA A 428 -15.76 28.18 -14.71
CA ALA A 428 -15.08 28.64 -13.51
C ALA A 428 -14.08 29.74 -13.91
N PRO A 429 -14.57 30.95 -14.25
CA PRO A 429 -13.75 31.99 -14.87
C PRO A 429 -12.60 32.44 -13.97
N LEU A 430 -12.77 32.42 -12.64
CA LEU A 430 -11.69 32.71 -11.69
C LEU A 430 -10.49 31.77 -11.88
N PHE A 431 -10.75 30.51 -12.24
CA PHE A 431 -9.76 29.47 -12.44
C PHE A 431 -9.36 29.30 -13.90
N ASN A 432 -9.93 30.08 -14.84
CA ASN A 432 -9.76 29.90 -16.27
C ASN A 432 -10.01 28.44 -16.72
N ASP A 433 -11.06 27.81 -16.18
CA ASP A 433 -11.34 26.39 -16.39
C ASP A 433 -12.85 26.15 -16.55
N LYS A 434 -13.20 24.95 -17.00
CA LYS A 434 -14.54 24.37 -16.90
C LYS A 434 -14.51 23.22 -15.91
N LEU A 435 -15.55 23.13 -15.09
CA LEU A 435 -15.68 22.10 -14.09
C LEU A 435 -16.64 21.00 -14.56
N ARG A 436 -16.32 19.76 -14.18
CA ARG A 436 -17.22 18.60 -14.26
C ARG A 436 -17.44 18.04 -12.86
N LEU A 437 -18.57 17.35 -12.68
CA LEU A 437 -18.86 16.66 -11.42
C LEU A 437 -18.27 15.25 -11.47
N ALA A 438 -17.31 14.99 -10.57
CA ALA A 438 -16.77 13.66 -10.33
C ALA A 438 -17.38 13.07 -9.05
N TYR A 439 -17.57 11.75 -9.03
CA TYR A 439 -17.85 11.02 -7.81
C TYR A 439 -17.02 9.73 -7.72
N PHE A 440 -16.75 9.29 -6.50
CA PHE A 440 -15.97 8.10 -6.22
C PHE A 440 -16.66 7.34 -5.08
N ILE A 441 -17.13 6.11 -5.36
CA ILE A 441 -17.80 5.27 -4.35
C ILE A 441 -16.77 4.73 -3.36
N ILE A 442 -17.09 4.79 -2.07
CA ILE A 442 -16.23 4.29 -1.01
C ILE A 442 -16.72 2.91 -0.57
N GLU A 443 -16.03 1.88 -1.05
CA GLU A 443 -16.28 0.47 -0.66
C GLU A 443 -15.06 -0.07 0.11
N PRO A 444 -15.09 -0.07 1.46
CA PRO A 444 -13.95 -0.49 2.27
C PRO A 444 -13.41 -1.90 1.96
N ASP A 445 -14.31 -2.78 1.52
CA ASP A 445 -14.07 -4.18 1.17
C ASP A 445 -13.61 -4.38 -0.28
N ALA A 446 -13.81 -3.37 -1.14
CA ALA A 446 -13.37 -3.35 -2.53
C ALA A 446 -12.58 -2.04 -2.82
N PRO A 447 -11.47 -1.80 -2.09
CA PRO A 447 -10.71 -0.58 -2.24
C PRO A 447 -10.07 -0.49 -3.64
N PRO A 448 -9.80 0.74 -4.14
CA PRO A 448 -9.04 0.89 -5.35
C PRO A 448 -7.62 0.33 -5.17
N ASN A 449 -7.10 -0.30 -6.22
CA ASN A 449 -5.79 -0.93 -6.21
C ASN A 449 -4.66 0.10 -6.42
N TYR A 450 -4.43 0.96 -5.42
CA TYR A 450 -3.30 1.88 -5.39
C TYR A 450 -2.21 1.37 -4.47
N PRO A 451 -0.95 1.32 -4.93
CA PRO A 451 0.15 0.96 -4.05
C PRO A 451 0.29 1.87 -2.83
N GLU A 452 -0.23 3.10 -2.93
CA GLU A 452 -0.17 4.08 -1.87
C GLU A 452 -1.26 3.90 -0.80
N LEU A 453 -2.32 3.16 -1.10
CA LEU A 453 -3.53 3.15 -0.28
C LEU A 453 -3.33 2.52 1.11
N ASP A 454 -2.69 1.37 1.22
CA ASP A 454 -2.54 0.72 2.53
C ASP A 454 -1.72 1.58 3.51
N HIS A 455 -0.68 2.26 3.01
CA HIS A 455 0.05 3.25 3.81
C HIS A 455 -0.83 4.42 4.23
N MET A 456 -1.68 4.92 3.33
CA MET A 456 -2.56 6.04 3.64
C MET A 456 -3.69 5.65 4.59
N ARG A 457 -4.22 4.43 4.52
CA ARG A 457 -5.17 3.90 5.51
C ARG A 457 -4.54 3.91 6.90
N GLU A 458 -3.32 3.36 7.01
CA GLU A 458 -2.62 3.32 8.30
C GLU A 458 -2.25 4.72 8.80
N PHE A 459 -1.75 5.59 7.92
CA PHE A 459 -1.45 6.98 8.24
C PHE A 459 -2.68 7.73 8.76
N VAL A 460 -3.81 7.68 8.05
CA VAL A 460 -5.04 8.39 8.44
C VAL A 460 -5.55 7.83 9.77
N ARG A 461 -5.63 6.50 9.91
CA ARG A 461 -6.07 5.84 11.15
C ARG A 461 -5.26 6.30 12.36
N ARG A 462 -3.93 6.41 12.22
CA ARG A 462 -3.03 6.89 13.29
C ARG A 462 -3.12 8.40 13.52
N SER A 463 -3.39 9.17 12.47
CA SER A 463 -3.41 10.64 12.53
C SER A 463 -4.71 11.21 13.09
N LEU A 464 -5.82 10.49 12.96
CA LEU A 464 -7.06 10.86 13.60
C LEU A 464 -7.04 10.42 15.07
N PRO A 465 -7.40 11.30 16.02
CA PRO A 465 -7.69 10.86 17.37
C PRO A 465 -8.80 9.83 17.27
N HIS A 466 -8.52 8.59 17.67
CA HIS A 466 -9.58 7.61 17.83
C HIS A 466 -10.57 8.27 18.79
N ALA A 467 -11.81 8.46 18.34
CA ALA A 467 -12.89 8.72 19.28
C ALA A 467 -12.81 7.55 20.25
N SER A 468 -12.33 7.82 21.46
CA SER A 468 -12.38 6.89 22.58
C SER A 468 -13.74 6.22 22.50
N SER A 469 -13.74 4.90 22.62
CA SER A 469 -14.93 4.08 22.77
C SER A 469 -15.80 4.60 23.92
N GLU A 470 -16.58 5.64 23.67
CA GLU A 470 -17.70 6.10 24.48
C GLU A 470 -18.97 5.61 23.80
N LEU A 471 -19.16 4.30 23.80
CA LEU A 471 -20.47 3.64 23.70
C LEU A 471 -20.33 2.23 24.31
N SER A 472 -19.93 2.18 25.58
CA SER A 472 -20.34 1.12 26.49
C SER A 472 -21.07 1.78 27.66
N ALA A 473 -22.36 2.01 27.46
CA ALA A 473 -23.36 2.19 28.51
C ALA A 473 -24.33 1.00 28.42
#